data_AF-A0A4S0N2A1-F1
#
_entry.id   AF-A0A4S0N2A1-F1
#
_cell.length_a   1.000
_cell.length_b   1.000
_cell.length_c   1.000
_cell.angle_alpha   90.00
_cell.angle_beta   90.00
_cell.angle_gamma   90.00
#
_symmetry.space_group_name_H-M   'P 1'
#
loop_
_entity.id
_entity.type
_entity.pdbx_description
1 polymer ?
#
loop_
_entity_poly.entity_id
_entity_poly.type
_entity_poly.pdbx_seq_one_letter_code
_entity_poly.pdbx_strand_id
1 'polypeptide(L)'
;GGALHIWELDVRLDRQGSGIGRALIERAIEDAKRRGLSTVTLTTFRDVAWNAPFYRKFGFRVLEGAEIDERLASLLGDEVEHGMPSDQRCAMRLDLNRAGTR
;
A
#
# COMPACT_ATOMS: atom_id res chain seq x y z
N GLY A 1 -4.45 -9.37 -13.19
CA GLY A 1 -3.05 -9.82 -12.96
C GLY A 1 -2.83 -9.93 -11.47
N GLY A 2 -1.66 -10.39 -11.04
CA GLY A 2 -1.34 -10.45 -9.60
C GLY A 2 -1.10 -9.07 -8.98
N ALA A 3 -0.81 -9.07 -7.68
CA ALA A 3 -0.48 -7.88 -6.89
C ALA A 3 0.91 -8.01 -6.26
N LEU A 4 1.64 -6.90 -6.14
CA LEU A 4 2.75 -6.79 -5.19
C LEU A 4 2.18 -6.24 -3.88
N HIS A 5 2.45 -6.90 -2.76
CA HIS A 5 2.03 -6.42 -1.45
C HIS A 5 3.24 -5.84 -0.70
N ILE A 6 3.10 -4.61 -0.21
CA ILE A 6 4.09 -3.99 0.67
C ILE A 6 3.67 -4.33 2.10
N TRP A 7 4.46 -5.18 2.74
CA TRP A 7 4.25 -5.60 4.13
C TRP A 7 4.63 -4.50 5.13
N GLU A 8 5.81 -3.92 4.92
CA GLU A 8 6.39 -2.93 5.81
C GLU A 8 7.27 -1.96 5.02
N LEU A 9 7.30 -0.70 5.45
CA LEU A 9 8.16 0.33 4.89
C LEU A 9 8.46 1.35 5.97
N ASP A 10 9.73 1.42 6.35
CA ASP A 10 10.20 2.33 7.38
C ASP A 10 11.43 3.09 6.92
N VAL A 11 11.50 4.35 7.35
CA VAL A 11 12.67 5.20 7.20
C VAL A 11 13.05 5.67 8.59
N ARG A 12 14.30 5.41 8.98
CA ARG A 12 14.85 5.90 10.25
C ARG A 12 14.55 7.38 10.42
N LEU A 13 14.17 7.78 11.63
CA LEU A 13 13.72 9.14 11.94
C LEU A 13 14.73 10.21 11.52
N ASP A 14 16.03 9.96 11.75
CA ASP A 14 17.15 10.83 11.38
C ASP A 14 17.41 10.95 9.86
N ARG A 15 16.67 10.20 9.04
CA ARG A 15 16.74 10.17 7.58
C ARG A 15 15.43 10.53 6.90
N GLN A 16 14.36 10.80 7.66
CA GLN A 16 13.08 11.25 7.08
C GLN A 16 13.23 12.64 6.43
N GLY A 17 12.29 13.00 5.54
CA GLY A 17 12.35 14.26 4.78
C GLY A 17 13.36 14.29 3.62
N SER A 18 14.21 13.27 3.47
CA SER A 18 15.26 13.19 2.45
C SER A 18 14.84 12.47 1.15
N GLY A 19 13.54 12.24 0.95
CA GLY A 19 13.02 11.54 -0.23
C GLY A 19 13.16 10.01 -0.25
N ILE A 20 13.75 9.39 0.78
CA ILE A 20 13.99 7.93 0.83
C ILE A 20 12.68 7.13 0.74
N GLY A 21 11.66 7.50 1.54
CA GLY A 21 10.37 6.80 1.50
C GLY A 21 9.74 6.83 0.10
N ARG A 22 9.89 7.96 -0.61
CA ARG A 22 9.45 8.09 -1.99
C ARG A 22 10.20 7.12 -2.91
N ALA A 23 11.52 7.07 -2.82
CA ALA A 23 12.33 6.16 -3.62
C ALA A 23 11.98 4.68 -3.36
N LEU A 24 11.68 4.30 -2.11
CA LEU A 24 11.25 2.95 -1.76
C LEU A 24 9.91 2.58 -2.43
N ILE A 25 8.92 3.48 -2.38
CA ILE A 25 7.63 3.27 -3.04
C ILE A 25 7.77 3.21 -4.56
N GLU A 26 8.50 4.14 -5.16
CA GLU A 26 8.76 4.14 -6.60
C GLU A 26 9.42 2.83 -7.05
N ARG A 27 10.39 2.32 -6.27
CA ARG A 27 11.04 1.04 -6.56
C ARG A 27 10.07 -0.14 -6.50
N ALA A 28 9.17 -0.19 -5.52
CA ALA A 28 8.16 -1.23 -5.42
C ALA A 28 7.18 -1.19 -6.60
N ILE A 29 6.75 0.02 -7.01
CA ILE A 29 5.88 0.23 -8.17
C ILE A 29 6.57 -0.23 -9.47
N GLU A 30 7.83 0.15 -9.66
CA GLU A 30 8.61 -0.29 -10.83
C GLU A 30 8.78 -1.81 -10.86
N ASP A 31 9.01 -2.44 -9.71
CA ASP A 31 9.13 -3.90 -9.64
C ASP A 31 7.83 -4.61 -10.03
N ALA A 32 6.71 -4.13 -9.49
CA ALA A 32 5.40 -4.65 -9.84
C ALA A 32 5.12 -4.52 -11.34
N LYS A 33 5.47 -3.37 -11.95
CA LYS A 33 5.37 -3.16 -13.40
C LYS A 33 6.26 -4.10 -14.20
N ARG A 34 7.54 -4.26 -13.83
CA ARG A 34 8.48 -5.18 -14.51
C ARG A 34 7.98 -6.63 -14.49
N ARG A 35 7.30 -7.02 -13.41
CA ARG A 35 6.70 -8.35 -13.23
C ARG A 35 5.35 -8.51 -13.93
N GLY A 36 4.84 -7.47 -14.60
CA GLY A 36 3.54 -7.50 -15.27
C GLY A 36 2.34 -7.60 -14.32
N LEU A 37 2.52 -7.18 -13.06
CA LEU A 37 1.47 -7.15 -12.06
C LEU A 37 0.52 -5.98 -12.33
N SER A 38 -0.74 -6.13 -11.95
CA SER A 38 -1.77 -5.12 -12.21
C SER A 38 -1.93 -4.13 -11.06
N THR A 39 -1.44 -4.45 -9.87
CA THR A 39 -1.67 -3.61 -8.68
C THR A 39 -0.50 -3.68 -7.70
N VAL A 40 -0.38 -2.63 -6.89
CA VAL A 40 0.36 -2.65 -5.62
C VAL A 40 -0.65 -2.47 -4.50
N THR A 41 -0.52 -3.24 -3.42
CA THR A 41 -1.39 -3.16 -2.24
C THR A 41 -0.58 -3.03 -0.96
N LEU A 42 -1.20 -2.48 0.08
CA LEU A 42 -0.65 -2.42 1.44
C LEU A 42 -1.79 -2.35 2.45
N THR A 43 -1.51 -2.66 3.71
CA THR A 43 -2.36 -2.33 4.86
C THR A 43 -1.67 -1.26 5.71
N THR A 44 -2.43 -0.33 6.27
CA THR A 44 -1.88 0.77 7.08
C THR A 44 -2.91 1.33 8.03
N PHE A 45 -2.51 2.31 8.84
CA PHE A 45 -3.41 3.07 9.69
C PHE A 45 -4.15 4.16 8.88
N ARG A 46 -5.48 4.17 8.98
CA ARG A 46 -6.39 5.09 8.30
C ARG A 46 -6.20 6.54 8.74
N ASP A 47 -6.11 6.78 10.05
CA ASP A 47 -6.21 8.13 10.65
C ASP A 47 -4.87 8.69 11.12
N VAL A 48 -3.76 8.04 10.77
CA VAL A 48 -2.43 8.59 11.00
C VAL A 48 -2.15 9.66 9.96
N ALA A 49 -2.08 10.92 10.42
CA ALA A 49 -2.05 12.12 9.58
C ALA A 49 -0.94 12.14 8.51
N TRP A 50 0.16 11.41 8.72
CA TRP A 50 1.25 11.33 7.75
C TRP A 50 1.16 10.13 6.79
N ASN A 51 0.53 9.02 7.21
CA ASN A 51 0.49 7.76 6.45
C ASN A 51 -0.37 7.87 5.20
N ALA A 52 -1.67 8.09 5.39
CA ALA A 52 -2.60 8.08 4.27
C ALA A 52 -2.27 9.17 3.23
N PRO A 53 -1.89 10.42 3.61
CA PRO A 53 -1.41 11.41 2.64
C PRO A 53 -0.10 11.01 1.94
N PHE A 54 0.82 10.30 2.60
CA PHE A 54 2.03 9.81 1.97
C PHE A 54 1.73 8.85 0.81
N TYR A 55 0.90 7.83 1.05
CA TYR A 55 0.55 6.86 0.00
C TYR A 55 -0.36 7.45 -1.09
N ARG A 56 -1.29 8.33 -0.73
CA ARG A 56 -2.17 9.02 -1.70
C ARG A 56 -1.39 9.83 -2.75
N LYS A 57 -0.22 10.37 -2.42
CA LYS A 57 0.65 11.08 -3.39
C LYS A 57 1.12 10.19 -4.54
N PHE A 58 1.14 8.87 -4.37
CA PHE A 58 1.48 7.91 -5.41
C PHE A 58 0.27 7.35 -6.14
N GLY A 59 -0.95 7.78 -5.79
CA GLY A 59 -2.20 7.29 -6.36
C GLY A 59 -2.82 6.11 -5.62
N PHE A 60 -2.30 5.73 -4.44
CA PHE A 60 -2.98 4.74 -3.63
C PHE A 60 -4.31 5.30 -3.12
N ARG A 61 -5.36 4.48 -3.19
CA ARG A 61 -6.67 4.76 -2.62
C ARG A 61 -7.02 3.73 -1.55
N VAL A 62 -7.79 4.16 -0.56
CA VAL A 62 -8.37 3.24 0.43
C VAL A 62 -9.41 2.38 -0.27
N LEU A 63 -9.43 1.09 0.07
CA LEU A 63 -10.44 0.14 -0.39
C LEU A 63 -11.56 0.03 0.63
N GLU A 64 -12.80 -0.07 0.16
CA GLU A 64 -13.97 -0.21 1.02
C GLU A 64 -14.86 -1.37 0.56
N GLY A 65 -15.55 -2.01 1.50
CA GLY A 65 -16.54 -3.06 1.23
C GLY A 65 -16.05 -4.14 0.27
N ALA A 66 -16.75 -4.33 -0.84
CA ALA A 66 -16.50 -5.38 -1.83
C ALA A 66 -15.16 -5.23 -2.59
N GLU A 67 -14.45 -4.11 -2.45
CA GLU A 67 -13.14 -3.94 -3.08
C GLU A 67 -12.00 -4.66 -2.34
N ILE A 68 -12.22 -4.96 -1.06
CA ILE A 68 -11.30 -5.71 -0.20
C ILE A 68 -11.47 -7.19 -0.54
N ASP A 69 -10.48 -7.74 -1.23
CA ASP A 69 -10.46 -9.17 -1.56
C ASP A 69 -10.22 -10.03 -0.29
N GLU A 70 -10.53 -11.32 -0.39
CA GLU A 70 -10.40 -12.28 0.74
C GLU A 70 -8.99 -12.28 1.34
N ARG A 71 -7.96 -12.13 0.50
CA ARG A 71 -6.57 -12.05 0.95
C ARG A 71 -6.34 -10.80 1.81
N LEU A 72 -6.79 -9.62 1.39
CA LEU A 72 -6.65 -8.39 2.17
C LEU A 72 -7.51 -8.42 3.44
N ALA A 73 -8.70 -9.04 3.38
CA ALA A 73 -9.54 -9.25 4.55
C ALA A 73 -8.83 -10.14 5.59
N SER A 74 -8.19 -11.23 5.14
CA SER A 74 -7.39 -12.09 6.02
C SER A 74 -6.23 -11.33 6.65
N LEU A 75 -5.49 -10.53 5.87
CA LEU A 75 -4.38 -9.73 6.40
C LEU A 75 -4.83 -8.73 7.46
N LEU A 76 -5.94 -8.03 7.23
CA LEU A 76 -6.52 -7.13 8.22
C LEU A 76 -7.02 -7.89 9.45
N GLY A 77 -7.58 -9.09 9.26
CA GLY A 77 -7.98 -9.98 10.35
C GLY A 77 -6.80 -10.40 11.21
N ASP A 78 -5.72 -10.88 10.59
CA ASP A 78 -4.48 -11.28 11.26
C ASP A 78 -3.90 -10.10 12.05
N GLU A 79 -3.83 -8.90 11.47
CA GLU A 79 -3.36 -7.69 12.16
C GLU A 79 -4.17 -7.39 13.43
N VAL A 80 -5.49 -7.57 13.37
CA VAL A 80 -6.40 -7.36 14.50
C VAL A 80 -6.22 -8.44 15.57
N GLU A 81 -6.06 -9.70 15.17
CA GLU A 81 -5.74 -10.80 16.10
C GLU A 81 -4.42 -10.57 16.84
N HIS A 82 -3.45 -9.92 16.19
CA HIS A 82 -2.18 -9.51 16.79
C HIS A 82 -2.26 -8.18 17.57
N GLY A 83 -3.47 -7.64 17.79
CA GLY A 83 -3.72 -6.52 18.71
C GLY A 83 -3.82 -5.15 18.04
N MET A 84 -3.88 -5.06 16.71
CA MET A 84 -4.13 -3.78 16.03
C MET A 84 -5.61 -3.39 16.09
N PRO A 85 -5.95 -2.10 16.28
CA PRO A 85 -7.33 -1.64 16.33
C PRO A 85 -8.01 -1.71 14.96
N SER A 86 -9.05 -2.55 14.82
CA SER A 86 -9.70 -2.85 13.54
C SER A 86 -10.30 -1.63 12.84
N ASP A 87 -10.86 -0.70 13.61
CA ASP A 87 -11.45 0.56 13.14
C ASP A 87 -10.42 1.54 12.55
N GLN A 88 -9.16 1.38 12.91
CA GLN A 88 -8.06 2.23 12.44
C GLN A 88 -7.24 1.58 11.34
N ARG A 89 -7.45 0.30 10.99
CA ARG A 89 -6.74 -0.37 9.90
C ARG A 89 -7.50 -0.22 8.59
N CYS A 90 -6.76 -0.08 7.50
CA CYS A 90 -7.34 -0.11 6.16
C CYS A 90 -6.38 -0.72 5.14
N ALA A 91 -6.95 -1.30 4.08
CA ALA A 91 -6.21 -1.68 2.90
C ALA A 91 -6.17 -0.52 1.90
N MET A 92 -5.04 -0.33 1.24
CA MET A 92 -4.89 0.60 0.13
C MET A 92 -4.39 -0.11 -1.13
N ARG A 93 -4.80 0.39 -2.30
CA ARG A 93 -4.41 -0.13 -3.61
C ARG A 93 -3.97 0.98 -4.55
N LEU A 94 -2.92 0.72 -5.30
CA LEU A 94 -2.54 1.45 -6.51
C LEU A 94 -2.78 0.54 -7.72
N ASP A 95 -3.61 1.00 -8.64
CA ASP A 95 -3.83 0.32 -9.91
C ASP A 95 -2.71 0.70 -10.90
N LEU A 96 -1.97 -0.31 -11.35
CA LEU A 96 -0.94 -0.17 -12.37
C LEU A 96 -1.63 -0.39 -13.71
N ASN A 97 -2.22 0.67 -14.26
CA ASN A 97 -2.70 0.60 -15.64
C ASN A 97 -1.61 -0.03 -16.50
N ARG A 98 -1.95 -1.12 -17.21
CA ARG A 98 -1.13 -1.53 -18.35
C ARG A 98 -1.04 -0.29 -19.21
N ALA A 99 0.17 0.24 -19.40
CA ALA A 99 0.37 1.31 -20.37
C ALA A 99 -0.31 0.83 -21.65
N GLY A 100 -1.37 1.53 -22.05
CA GLY A 100 -1.99 1.30 -23.34
C GLY A 100 -0.87 1.41 -24.35
N THR A 101 -0.70 0.38 -25.16
CA THR A 101 0.14 0.39 -26.34
C THR A 101 -0.13 1.71 -27.06
N ARG A 102 0.85 2.61 -27.07
CA ARG A 102 0.94 3.65 -28.09
C ARG A 102 1.88 3.12 -29.16
#